data_AF-A0A848IUB1-F1
#
_entry.id   AF-A0A848IUB1-F1
#
_cell.length_a   1.000
_cell.length_b   1.000
_cell.length_c   1.000
_cell.angle_alpha   90.00
_cell.angle_beta   90.00
_cell.angle_gamma   90.00
#
_symmetry.space_group_name_H-M   'P 1'
#
loop_
_entity.id
_entity.type
_entity.pdbx_description
1 polymer ?
#
loop_
_entity_poly.entity_id
_entity_poly.type
_entity_poly.pdbx_seq_one_letter_code
_entity_poly.pdbx_strand_id
1 'polypeptide(L)'
;MAKNKQHKHDEGTELLENPEAIQESLSSAEKFLRNNSTLVFGAAAALVLIVAGIVGYNYYTGNQNDKAQEEMFQAQYWFENDSLSLALEGTTVNSGFLDIIDDYSGTDAANLANYYAGAIYLKQGEYDKAIDHLEAYSNDDLLSPAFSKSLLGDAYLEKGNYSEAAALFEAAANSDDNVMSPDYLMQAAMAYEMAGNTSKAAEIYSAIVADYPKYKKITEARKHKARLDAMASN
;
A
#
# COMPACT_ATOMS: atom_id res chain seq x y z
N MET A 1 34.21 31.24 -42.85
CA MET A 1 33.34 30.06 -42.66
C MET A 1 32.22 30.44 -41.69
N ALA A 2 31.04 30.80 -42.20
CA ALA A 2 29.88 31.10 -41.36
C ALA A 2 28.82 30.02 -41.62
N LYS A 3 28.46 29.28 -40.57
CA LYS A 3 27.49 28.20 -40.56
C LYS A 3 26.08 28.76 -40.82
N ASN A 4 25.42 28.23 -41.84
CA ASN A 4 23.99 28.44 -42.10
C ASN A 4 23.18 27.71 -41.01
N LYS A 5 22.53 28.46 -40.10
CA LYS A 5 21.57 27.90 -39.15
C LYS A 5 20.22 27.82 -39.84
N GLN A 6 19.79 26.62 -40.23
CA GLN A 6 18.39 26.34 -40.52
C GLN A 6 17.60 26.51 -39.22
N HIS A 7 16.71 27.50 -39.21
CA HIS A 7 15.66 27.60 -38.19
C HIS A 7 14.71 26.41 -38.38
N LYS A 8 14.59 25.57 -37.36
CA LYS A 8 13.45 24.63 -37.24
C LYS A 8 12.20 25.50 -37.07
N HIS A 9 11.34 25.51 -38.07
CA HIS A 9 9.99 26.06 -37.96
C HIS A 9 9.22 25.20 -36.96
N ASP A 10 8.71 25.83 -35.91
CA ASP A 10 7.95 25.21 -34.84
C ASP A 10 6.48 25.13 -35.31
N GLU A 11 5.88 23.96 -35.41
CA GLU A 11 4.51 23.78 -35.95
C GLU A 11 3.47 24.66 -35.24
N GLY A 12 3.68 24.96 -33.95
CA GLY A 12 2.86 25.89 -33.19
C GLY A 12 2.94 27.35 -33.64
N THR A 13 4.06 27.78 -34.25
CA THR A 13 4.23 29.15 -34.79
C THR A 13 3.64 29.31 -36.19
N GLU A 14 3.66 28.25 -37.01
CA GLU A 14 3.08 28.26 -38.36
C GLU A 14 1.55 28.36 -38.33
N LEU A 15 0.93 27.78 -37.30
CA LEU A 15 -0.50 27.93 -37.01
C LEU A 15 -0.88 29.35 -36.57
N LEU A 16 0.02 30.15 -36.00
CA LEU A 16 -0.30 31.50 -35.51
C LEU A 16 -0.01 32.59 -36.57
N GLU A 17 0.89 32.31 -37.51
CA GLU A 17 1.29 33.24 -38.57
C GLU A 17 0.46 33.11 -39.85
N ASN A 18 -0.23 31.98 -40.07
CA ASN A 18 -1.05 31.75 -41.25
C ASN A 18 -2.57 31.75 -40.93
N PRO A 19 -3.30 32.84 -41.25
CA PRO A 19 -4.74 32.92 -41.00
C PRO A 19 -5.55 31.87 -41.77
N GLU A 20 -5.04 31.36 -42.90
CA GLU A 20 -5.70 30.32 -43.70
C GLU A 20 -5.60 28.94 -43.00
N ALA A 21 -4.47 28.63 -42.37
CA ALA A 21 -4.27 27.39 -41.60
C ALA A 21 -5.13 27.38 -40.32
N ILE A 22 -5.30 28.54 -39.67
CA ILE A 22 -6.25 28.74 -38.56
C ILE A 22 -7.68 28.51 -39.06
N GLN A 23 -8.03 29.08 -40.21
CA GLN A 23 -9.39 28.97 -40.75
C GLN A 23 -9.71 27.54 -41.21
N GLU A 24 -8.75 26.83 -41.80
CA GLU A 24 -8.92 25.44 -42.24
C GLU A 24 -9.08 24.48 -41.06
N SER A 25 -8.26 24.63 -40.02
CA SER A 25 -8.35 23.85 -38.78
C SER A 25 -9.66 24.12 -38.02
N LEU A 26 -10.08 25.39 -37.93
CA LEU A 26 -11.39 25.76 -37.38
C LEU A 26 -12.54 25.16 -38.20
N SER A 27 -12.49 25.27 -39.53
CA SER A 27 -13.54 24.72 -40.40
C SER A 27 -13.63 23.19 -40.33
N SER A 28 -12.51 22.52 -40.10
CA SER A 28 -12.44 21.06 -39.95
C SER A 28 -12.98 20.62 -38.59
N ALA A 29 -12.65 21.34 -37.51
CA ALA A 29 -13.24 21.14 -36.19
C ALA A 29 -14.75 21.41 -36.21
N GLU A 30 -15.20 22.48 -36.86
CA GLU A 30 -16.62 22.80 -37.04
C GLU A 30 -17.36 21.72 -37.84
N LYS A 31 -16.78 21.22 -38.94
CA LYS A 31 -17.36 20.11 -39.70
C LYS A 31 -17.45 18.84 -38.87
N PHE A 32 -16.41 18.50 -38.10
CA PHE A 32 -16.41 17.32 -37.24
C PHE A 32 -17.46 17.42 -36.13
N LEU A 33 -17.51 18.57 -35.43
CA LEU A 33 -18.51 18.86 -34.40
C LEU A 33 -19.92 18.84 -34.98
N ARG A 34 -20.15 19.40 -36.16
CA ARG A 34 -21.47 19.43 -36.80
C ARG A 34 -21.90 18.04 -37.28
N ASN A 35 -21.00 17.27 -37.87
CA ASN A 35 -21.30 15.97 -38.46
C ASN A 35 -21.40 14.85 -37.41
N ASN A 36 -20.78 15.02 -36.23
CA ASN A 36 -20.82 14.07 -35.11
C ASN A 36 -21.41 14.68 -33.83
N SER A 37 -22.21 15.76 -33.94
CA SER A 37 -22.67 16.56 -32.79
C SER A 37 -23.31 15.71 -31.70
N THR A 38 -24.19 14.78 -32.05
CA THR A 38 -24.83 13.87 -31.09
C THR A 38 -23.83 13.00 -30.34
N LEU A 39 -22.80 12.49 -31.02
CA LEU A 39 -21.77 11.66 -30.40
C LEU A 39 -20.88 12.51 -29.49
N VAL A 40 -20.46 13.69 -29.95
CA VAL A 40 -19.61 14.60 -29.15
C VAL A 40 -20.35 15.11 -27.92
N PHE A 41 -21.62 15.53 -28.06
CA PHE A 41 -22.45 15.92 -26.92
C PHE A 41 -22.73 14.74 -25.99
N GLY A 42 -22.98 13.54 -26.53
CA GLY A 42 -23.16 12.32 -25.73
C GLY A 42 -21.91 11.96 -24.93
N ALA A 43 -20.73 12.03 -25.55
CA ALA A 43 -19.45 11.79 -24.89
C ALA A 43 -19.13 12.85 -23.83
N ALA A 44 -19.40 14.13 -24.12
CA ALA A 44 -19.23 15.22 -23.16
C ALA A 44 -20.18 15.08 -21.96
N ALA A 45 -21.46 14.75 -22.20
CA ALA A 45 -22.43 14.49 -21.14
C ALA A 45 -22.05 13.27 -20.29
N ALA A 46 -21.58 12.19 -20.92
CA ALA A 46 -21.07 11.01 -20.21
C ALA A 46 -19.85 11.36 -19.34
N LEU A 47 -18.90 12.16 -19.86
CA LEU A 47 -17.75 12.63 -19.10
C LEU A 47 -18.15 13.49 -17.91
N VAL A 48 -19.11 14.40 -18.08
CA VAL A 48 -19.67 15.20 -16.97
C VAL A 48 -20.33 14.32 -15.92
N LEU A 49 -21.10 13.31 -16.32
CA LEU A 49 -21.72 12.36 -15.38
C LEU A 49 -20.68 11.53 -14.62
N ILE A 50 -19.59 11.09 -15.28
CA ILE A 50 -18.49 10.39 -14.63
C ILE A 50 -17.82 11.29 -13.58
N VAL A 51 -17.47 12.53 -13.95
CA VAL A 51 -16.84 13.49 -13.04
C VAL A 51 -17.77 13.82 -11.87
N ALA A 52 -19.05 14.07 -12.13
CA ALA A 52 -20.06 14.32 -11.08
C ALA A 52 -20.24 13.11 -10.17
N GLY A 53 -20.19 11.89 -10.72
CA GLY A 53 -20.22 10.64 -9.96
C GLY A 53 -19.02 10.51 -9.04
N ILE A 54 -17.80 10.77 -9.53
CA ILE A 54 -16.56 10.73 -8.73
C ILE A 54 -16.61 11.79 -7.61
N VAL A 55 -16.99 13.03 -7.93
CA VAL A 55 -17.07 14.11 -6.94
C VAL A 55 -18.14 13.82 -5.88
N GLY A 56 -19.32 13.34 -6.30
CA GLY A 56 -20.40 12.96 -5.39
C GLY A 56 -20.02 11.79 -4.49
N TYR A 57 -19.34 10.80 -5.05
CA TYR A 57 -18.79 9.67 -4.29
C TYR A 57 -17.76 10.14 -3.25
N ASN A 58 -16.77 10.95 -3.66
CA ASN A 58 -15.75 11.46 -2.75
C ASN A 58 -16.33 12.33 -1.62
N TYR A 59 -17.36 13.12 -1.90
CA TYR A 59 -18.04 13.90 -0.87
C TYR A 59 -18.78 13.00 0.14
N TYR A 60 -19.48 11.98 -0.37
CA TYR A 60 -20.18 11.01 0.47
C TYR A 60 -19.20 10.20 1.35
N THR A 61 -18.14 9.65 0.75
CA THR A 61 -17.13 8.88 1.49
C THR A 61 -16.35 9.74 2.47
N GLY A 62 -16.06 11.00 2.14
CA GLY A 62 -15.41 11.94 3.06
C GLY A 62 -16.24 12.17 4.34
N ASN A 63 -17.53 12.47 4.20
CA ASN A 63 -18.40 12.66 5.36
C ASN A 63 -18.59 11.36 6.18
N GLN A 64 -18.60 10.20 5.51
CA GLN A 64 -18.66 8.90 6.19
C GLN A 64 -17.35 8.61 6.94
N ASN A 65 -16.20 8.98 6.37
CA ASN A 65 -14.89 8.80 6.99
C ASN A 65 -14.77 9.60 8.30
N ASP A 66 -15.24 10.85 8.33
CA ASP A 66 -15.20 11.68 9.55
C ASP A 66 -16.00 11.06 10.70
N LYS A 67 -17.19 10.51 10.40
CA LYS A 67 -18.01 9.81 11.39
C LYS A 67 -17.37 8.50 11.85
N ALA A 68 -16.84 7.73 10.91
CA ALA A 68 -16.17 6.47 11.20
C ALA A 68 -14.95 6.70 12.12
N GLN A 69 -14.18 7.77 11.90
CA GLN A 69 -13.06 8.14 12.78
C GLN A 69 -13.55 8.52 14.19
N GLU A 70 -14.64 9.29 14.30
CA GLU A 70 -15.24 9.65 15.59
C GLU A 70 -15.68 8.39 16.37
N GLU A 71 -16.37 7.46 15.71
CA GLU A 71 -16.82 6.21 16.34
C GLU A 71 -15.65 5.28 16.69
N MET A 72 -14.63 5.19 15.83
CA MET A 72 -13.47 4.32 16.03
C MET A 72 -12.62 4.72 17.25
N PHE A 73 -12.67 5.98 17.68
CA PHE A 73 -11.89 6.47 18.82
C PHE A 73 -12.07 5.61 20.08
N GLN A 74 -13.29 5.14 20.32
CA GLN A 74 -13.58 4.27 21.47
C GLN A 74 -12.98 2.86 21.31
N ALA A 75 -13.02 2.30 20.10
CA ALA A 75 -12.41 1.00 19.78
C ALA A 75 -10.88 1.06 19.92
N GLN A 76 -10.25 2.13 19.45
CA GLN A 76 -8.82 2.38 19.66
C GLN A 76 -8.47 2.49 21.14
N TYR A 77 -9.26 3.21 21.93
CA TYR A 77 -9.06 3.28 23.38
C TYR A 77 -9.14 1.89 24.04
N TRP A 78 -10.10 1.05 23.65
CA TRP A 78 -10.17 -0.33 24.16
C TRP A 78 -8.97 -1.17 23.72
N PHE A 79 -8.52 -1.03 22.48
CA PHE A 79 -7.34 -1.71 21.97
C PHE A 79 -6.08 -1.34 22.77
N GLU A 80 -5.86 -0.05 23.03
CA GLU A 80 -4.72 0.44 23.82
C GLU A 80 -4.75 -0.05 25.27
N ASN A 81 -5.94 -0.29 25.84
CA ASN A 81 -6.14 -0.85 27.17
C ASN A 81 -6.26 -2.39 27.19
N ASP A 82 -5.84 -3.06 26.10
CA ASP A 82 -5.85 -4.53 25.94
C ASP A 82 -7.23 -5.18 26.11
N SER A 83 -8.31 -4.38 25.96
CA SER A 83 -9.70 -4.84 25.98
C SER A 83 -10.12 -5.31 24.59
N LEU A 84 -9.42 -6.32 24.06
CA LEU A 84 -9.43 -6.65 22.63
C LEU A 84 -10.78 -7.12 22.09
N SER A 85 -11.58 -7.86 22.87
CA SER A 85 -12.93 -8.27 22.43
C SER A 85 -13.87 -7.08 22.33
N LEU A 86 -13.82 -6.11 23.26
CA LEU A 86 -14.58 -4.86 23.16
C LEU A 86 -14.11 -4.02 21.97
N ALA A 87 -12.79 -3.92 21.76
CA ALA A 87 -12.23 -3.21 20.62
C ALA A 87 -12.70 -3.79 19.28
N LEU A 88 -12.77 -5.12 19.18
CA LEU A 88 -13.15 -5.82 17.96
C LEU A 88 -14.66 -5.80 17.71
N GLU A 89 -15.45 -6.20 18.71
CA GLU A 89 -16.89 -6.48 18.60
C GLU A 89 -17.77 -5.31 19.02
N GLY A 90 -17.21 -4.33 19.74
CA GLY A 90 -17.97 -3.20 20.23
C GLY A 90 -18.94 -3.56 21.35
N THR A 91 -19.98 -2.75 21.46
CA THR A 91 -21.07 -2.87 22.42
C THR A 91 -22.38 -2.46 21.74
N THR A 92 -23.50 -2.54 22.45
CA THR A 92 -24.79 -2.05 21.92
C THR A 92 -24.86 -0.53 21.72
N VAL A 93 -23.86 0.23 22.19
CA VAL A 93 -23.85 1.70 22.14
C VAL A 93 -22.70 2.22 21.29
N ASN A 94 -21.53 1.60 21.40
CA ASN A 94 -20.31 2.04 20.74
C ASN A 94 -19.81 0.94 19.81
N SER A 95 -19.48 1.32 18.58
CA SER A 95 -18.98 0.48 17.50
C SER A 95 -17.61 -0.14 17.83
N GLY A 96 -17.43 -1.41 17.47
CA GLY A 96 -16.13 -2.08 17.41
C GLY A 96 -15.49 -1.95 16.04
N PHE A 97 -14.26 -2.42 15.87
CA PHE A 97 -13.59 -2.38 14.57
C PHE A 97 -14.36 -3.14 13.47
N LEU A 98 -15.04 -4.25 13.80
CA LEU A 98 -15.85 -4.98 12.82
C LEU A 98 -17.05 -4.15 12.34
N ASP A 99 -17.73 -3.46 13.26
CA ASP A 99 -18.84 -2.56 12.90
C ASP A 99 -18.34 -1.42 11.99
N ILE A 100 -17.17 -0.84 12.30
CA ILE A 100 -16.58 0.22 11.47
C ILE A 100 -16.23 -0.28 10.07
N ILE A 101 -15.70 -1.51 9.94
CA ILE A 101 -15.39 -2.11 8.63
C ILE A 101 -16.65 -2.29 7.78
N ASP A 102 -17.73 -2.77 8.40
CA ASP A 102 -18.97 -3.11 7.71
C ASP A 102 -19.79 -1.84 7.36
N ASP A 103 -19.97 -0.93 8.31
CA ASP A 103 -20.84 0.24 8.16
C ASP A 103 -20.19 1.38 7.34
N TYR A 104 -18.87 1.45 7.35
CA TYR A 104 -18.09 2.53 6.71
C TYR A 104 -17.16 2.02 5.61
N SER A 105 -17.50 0.90 4.98
CA SER A 105 -16.71 0.30 3.89
C SER A 105 -16.31 1.32 2.81
N GLY A 106 -15.03 1.28 2.41
CA GLY A 106 -14.44 2.17 1.42
C GLY A 106 -13.95 3.52 1.97
N THR A 107 -13.98 3.73 3.29
CA THR A 107 -13.35 4.87 3.96
C THR A 107 -11.95 4.52 4.49
N ASP A 108 -11.10 5.53 4.71
CA ASP A 108 -9.78 5.35 5.32
C ASP A 108 -9.90 4.80 6.75
N ALA A 109 -10.95 5.19 7.47
CA ALA A 109 -11.28 4.63 8.77
C ALA A 109 -11.58 3.13 8.71
N ALA A 110 -12.42 2.67 7.78
CA ALA A 110 -12.67 1.23 7.61
C ALA A 110 -11.40 0.48 7.18
N ASN A 111 -10.54 1.11 6.36
CA ASN A 111 -9.22 0.58 6.04
C ASN A 111 -8.39 0.40 7.33
N LEU A 112 -8.20 1.44 8.13
CA LEU A 112 -7.46 1.37 9.39
C LEU A 112 -8.07 0.35 10.38
N ALA A 113 -9.40 0.24 10.45
CA ALA A 113 -10.07 -0.74 11.28
C ALA A 113 -9.72 -2.19 10.89
N ASN A 114 -9.51 -2.48 9.59
CA ASN A 114 -9.01 -3.79 9.15
C ASN A 114 -7.62 -4.09 9.73
N TYR A 115 -6.72 -3.11 9.77
CA TYR A 115 -5.41 -3.30 10.40
C TYR A 115 -5.54 -3.67 11.89
N TYR A 116 -6.37 -2.95 12.64
CA TYR A 116 -6.60 -3.25 14.07
C TYR A 116 -7.29 -4.61 14.28
N ALA A 117 -8.32 -4.94 13.50
CA ALA A 117 -8.99 -6.23 13.55
C ALA A 117 -8.01 -7.37 13.28
N GLY A 118 -7.16 -7.21 12.26
CA GLY A 118 -6.09 -8.15 11.95
C GLY A 118 -5.08 -8.33 13.10
N ALA A 119 -4.64 -7.24 13.72
CA ALA A 119 -3.77 -7.27 14.90
C ALA A 119 -4.41 -7.98 16.10
N ILE A 120 -5.72 -7.77 16.32
CA ILE A 120 -6.48 -8.44 17.39
C ILE A 120 -6.58 -9.94 17.11
N TYR A 121 -6.98 -10.35 15.91
CA TYR A 121 -7.10 -11.75 15.56
C TYR A 121 -5.75 -12.47 15.64
N LEU A 122 -4.65 -11.81 15.26
CA LEU A 122 -3.31 -12.35 15.43
C LEU A 122 -3.01 -12.64 16.91
N LYS A 123 -3.31 -11.70 17.81
CA LYS A 123 -3.16 -11.88 19.26
C LYS A 123 -4.03 -13.01 19.83
N GLN A 124 -5.19 -13.26 19.21
CA GLN A 124 -6.11 -14.34 19.59
C GLN A 124 -5.69 -15.71 19.04
N GLY A 125 -4.68 -15.77 18.15
CA GLY A 125 -4.28 -17.01 17.47
C GLY A 125 -5.19 -17.38 16.29
N GLU A 126 -6.10 -16.50 15.89
CA GLU A 126 -7.02 -16.69 14.77
C GLU A 126 -6.34 -16.25 13.46
N TYR A 127 -5.29 -16.97 13.07
CA TYR A 127 -4.36 -16.51 12.02
C TYR A 127 -5.00 -16.31 10.65
N ASP A 128 -5.99 -17.14 10.28
CA ASP A 128 -6.71 -16.99 9.01
C ASP A 128 -7.45 -15.65 8.95
N LYS A 129 -8.21 -15.31 10.00
CA LYS A 129 -8.91 -14.02 10.09
C LYS A 129 -7.93 -12.85 10.15
N ALA A 130 -6.81 -13.04 10.85
CA ALA A 130 -5.75 -12.03 10.89
C ALA A 130 -5.24 -11.71 9.49
N ILE A 131 -4.93 -12.74 8.69
CA ILE A 131 -4.49 -12.60 7.30
C ILE A 131 -5.58 -11.92 6.47
N ASP A 132 -6.83 -12.38 6.53
CA ASP A 132 -7.93 -11.82 5.74
C ASP A 132 -8.08 -10.30 5.95
N HIS A 133 -8.05 -9.85 7.21
CA HIS A 133 -8.14 -8.42 7.53
C HIS A 133 -6.86 -7.64 7.19
N LEU A 134 -5.67 -8.20 7.42
CA LEU A 134 -4.41 -7.52 7.11
C LEU A 134 -4.15 -7.44 5.59
N GLU A 135 -4.69 -8.36 4.78
CA GLU A 135 -4.66 -8.27 3.32
C GLU A 135 -5.70 -7.29 2.78
N ALA A 136 -6.83 -7.14 3.46
CA ALA A 136 -7.82 -6.10 3.14
C ALA A 136 -7.32 -4.69 3.44
N TYR A 137 -6.35 -4.54 4.37
CA TYR A 137 -5.68 -3.28 4.63
C TYR A 137 -4.76 -2.89 3.46
N SER A 138 -5.05 -1.74 2.86
CA SER A 138 -4.16 -1.10 1.89
C SER A 138 -3.33 -0.03 2.57
N ASN A 139 -2.06 0.10 2.19
CA ASN A 139 -1.20 1.14 2.76
C ASN A 139 -1.69 2.52 2.33
N ASP A 140 -2.22 3.26 3.29
CA ASP A 140 -2.47 4.70 3.19
C ASP A 140 -1.35 5.49 3.90
N ASP A 141 -1.48 6.81 3.95
CA ASP A 141 -0.48 7.69 4.59
C ASP A 141 -0.43 7.55 6.13
N LEU A 142 -1.30 6.76 6.77
CA LEU A 142 -1.45 6.71 8.24
C LEU A 142 -0.47 5.76 8.92
N LEU A 143 -0.16 4.61 8.30
CA LEU A 143 0.81 3.64 8.83
C LEU A 143 1.92 3.37 7.84
N SER A 144 3.16 3.25 8.34
CA SER A 144 4.29 2.87 7.50
C SER A 144 4.00 1.53 6.82
N PRO A 145 4.21 1.43 5.49
CA PRO A 145 4.07 0.17 4.76
C PRO A 145 4.94 -0.96 5.31
N ALA A 146 6.01 -0.64 6.04
CA ALA A 146 6.84 -1.63 6.71
C ALA A 146 6.09 -2.34 7.86
N PHE A 147 5.30 -1.61 8.64
CA PHE A 147 4.61 -2.17 9.81
C PHE A 147 3.47 -3.11 9.39
N SER A 148 2.65 -2.71 8.43
CA SER A 148 1.57 -3.55 7.90
C SER A 148 2.09 -4.85 7.28
N LYS A 149 3.13 -4.76 6.44
CA LYS A 149 3.79 -5.94 5.85
C LYS A 149 4.40 -6.84 6.91
N SER A 150 5.06 -6.27 7.92
CA SER A 150 5.62 -7.06 9.02
C SER A 150 4.53 -7.80 9.79
N LEU A 151 3.42 -7.11 10.12
CA LEU A 151 2.34 -7.73 10.89
C LEU A 151 1.64 -8.84 10.11
N LEU A 152 1.44 -8.65 8.81
CA LEU A 152 0.95 -9.72 7.92
C LEU A 152 1.96 -10.87 7.84
N GLY A 153 3.26 -10.55 7.79
CA GLY A 153 4.34 -11.52 7.86
C GLY A 153 4.31 -12.35 9.13
N ASP A 154 4.09 -11.71 10.29
CA ASP A 154 3.93 -12.37 11.58
C ASP A 154 2.70 -13.31 11.57
N ALA A 155 1.58 -12.90 10.98
CA ALA A 155 0.40 -13.76 10.85
C ALA A 155 0.66 -15.02 9.99
N TYR A 156 1.34 -14.86 8.86
CA TYR A 156 1.76 -15.98 8.03
C TYR A 156 2.79 -16.88 8.74
N LEU A 157 3.71 -16.28 9.52
CA LEU A 157 4.73 -16.99 10.28
C LEU A 157 4.09 -17.92 11.32
N GLU A 158 3.16 -17.39 12.12
CA GLU A 158 2.45 -18.13 13.17
C GLU A 158 1.54 -19.21 12.58
N LYS A 159 0.96 -18.99 11.39
CA LYS A 159 0.22 -19.99 10.64
C LYS A 159 1.09 -21.14 10.11
N GLY A 160 2.42 -20.98 10.08
CA GLY A 160 3.36 -21.95 9.53
C GLY A 160 3.68 -21.77 8.04
N ASN A 161 3.21 -20.68 7.43
CA ASN A 161 3.47 -20.33 6.04
C ASN A 161 4.76 -19.50 5.95
N TYR A 162 5.89 -20.18 6.19
CA TYR A 162 7.18 -19.53 6.40
C TYR A 162 7.73 -18.81 5.15
N SER A 163 7.43 -19.30 3.94
CA SER A 163 7.91 -18.69 2.70
C SER A 163 7.25 -17.34 2.44
N GLU A 164 5.93 -17.26 2.62
CA GLU A 164 5.13 -16.04 2.49
C GLU A 164 5.53 -15.03 3.56
N ALA A 165 5.68 -15.48 4.81
CA ALA A 165 6.17 -14.66 5.90
C ALA A 165 7.54 -14.03 5.58
N ALA A 166 8.49 -14.84 5.09
CA ALA A 166 9.82 -14.36 4.75
C ALA A 166 9.80 -13.27 3.67
N ALA A 167 9.00 -13.45 2.62
CA ALA A 167 8.84 -12.47 1.55
C ALA A 167 8.23 -11.15 2.05
N LEU A 168 7.26 -11.21 2.96
CA LEU A 168 6.66 -10.03 3.58
C LEU A 168 7.65 -9.26 4.46
N PHE A 169 8.48 -9.96 5.23
CA PHE A 169 9.54 -9.32 6.01
C PHE A 169 10.63 -8.68 5.12
N GLU A 170 11.03 -9.31 4.01
CA GLU A 170 11.91 -8.65 3.04
C GLU A 170 11.26 -7.40 2.43
N ALA A 171 9.97 -7.49 2.08
CA ALA A 171 9.23 -6.34 1.56
C ALA A 171 9.05 -5.22 2.61
N ALA A 172 8.96 -5.56 3.89
CA ALA A 172 8.97 -4.59 5.00
C ALA A 172 10.34 -3.92 5.13
N ALA A 173 11.43 -4.71 5.08
CA ALA A 173 12.80 -4.20 5.15
C ALA A 173 13.14 -3.22 4.01
N ASN A 174 12.56 -3.44 2.83
CA ASN A 174 12.78 -2.61 1.62
C ASN A 174 11.83 -1.41 1.51
N SER A 175 11.00 -1.13 2.52
CA SER A 175 10.16 0.08 2.52
C SER A 175 11.01 1.31 2.88
N ASP A 176 10.67 2.47 2.30
CA ASP A 176 11.48 3.70 2.39
C ASP A 176 11.73 4.18 3.85
N ASP A 177 12.94 4.73 4.09
CA ASP A 177 13.39 5.32 5.36
C ASP A 177 13.20 4.46 6.62
N ASN A 178 13.29 3.14 6.45
CA ASN A 178 13.00 2.20 7.53
C ASN A 178 14.22 1.93 8.42
N VAL A 179 14.30 2.62 9.57
CA VAL A 179 15.34 2.38 10.60
C VAL A 179 15.30 0.93 11.14
N MET A 180 14.16 0.24 11.00
CA MET A 180 13.95 -1.15 11.43
C MET A 180 14.32 -2.19 10.35
N SER A 181 14.81 -1.78 9.17
CA SER A 181 15.23 -2.73 8.12
C SER A 181 16.08 -3.91 8.60
N PRO A 182 17.13 -3.76 9.44
CA PRO A 182 17.91 -4.92 9.89
C PRO A 182 17.12 -5.88 10.80
N ASP A 183 16.11 -5.41 11.52
CA ASP A 183 15.23 -6.29 12.30
C ASP A 183 14.29 -7.10 11.39
N TYR A 184 13.72 -6.47 10.36
CA TYR A 184 12.89 -7.18 9.38
C TYR A 184 13.70 -8.16 8.54
N LEU A 185 14.93 -7.81 8.12
CA LEU A 185 15.82 -8.75 7.45
C LEU A 185 16.18 -9.93 8.36
N MET A 186 16.36 -9.69 9.66
CA MET A 186 16.59 -10.78 10.62
C MET A 186 15.39 -11.73 10.68
N GLN A 187 14.17 -11.20 10.75
CA GLN A 187 12.93 -12.00 10.69
C GLN A 187 12.79 -12.76 9.38
N ALA A 188 13.05 -12.10 8.24
CA ALA A 188 13.02 -12.73 6.92
C ALA A 188 13.98 -13.92 6.83
N ALA A 189 15.24 -13.74 7.26
CA ALA A 189 16.22 -14.80 7.26
C ALA A 189 15.77 -15.99 8.12
N MET A 190 15.30 -15.76 9.35
CA MET A 190 14.78 -16.82 10.23
C MET A 190 13.58 -17.55 9.61
N ALA A 191 12.66 -16.82 8.97
CA ALA A 191 11.53 -17.41 8.27
C ALA A 191 11.99 -18.27 7.07
N TYR A 192 12.98 -17.82 6.29
CA TYR A 192 13.59 -18.65 5.25
C TYR A 192 14.29 -19.90 5.80
N GLU A 193 14.92 -19.84 6.97
CA GLU A 193 15.47 -21.04 7.63
C GLU A 193 14.35 -22.05 7.94
N MET A 194 13.21 -21.58 8.47
CA MET A 194 12.05 -22.43 8.77
C MET A 194 11.37 -23.00 7.51
N ALA A 195 11.38 -22.23 6.42
CA ALA A 195 10.95 -22.69 5.10
C ALA A 195 11.93 -23.70 4.44
N GLY A 196 13.10 -23.95 5.07
CA GLY A 196 14.15 -24.81 4.52
C GLY A 196 15.02 -24.14 3.45
N ASN A 197 14.79 -22.86 3.14
CA ASN A 197 15.60 -22.07 2.20
C ASN A 197 16.83 -21.48 2.89
N THR A 198 17.73 -22.35 3.34
CA THR A 198 18.95 -21.98 4.06
C THR A 198 19.92 -21.14 3.22
N SER A 199 19.90 -21.30 1.89
CA SER A 199 20.72 -20.48 0.99
C SER A 199 20.31 -19.01 1.03
N LYS A 200 19.00 -18.72 0.90
CA LYS A 200 18.50 -17.34 0.96
C LYS A 200 18.67 -16.74 2.35
N ALA A 201 18.46 -17.52 3.41
CA ALA A 201 18.73 -17.08 4.78
C ALA A 201 20.20 -16.66 4.98
N ALA A 202 21.17 -17.45 4.49
CA ALA A 202 22.60 -17.13 4.60
C ALA A 202 22.99 -15.86 3.82
N GLU A 203 22.37 -15.64 2.66
CA GLU A 203 22.51 -14.41 1.87
C GLU A 203 22.04 -13.19 2.67
N ILE A 204 20.85 -13.25 3.26
CA ILE A 204 20.29 -12.15 4.05
C ILE A 204 21.13 -11.89 5.31
N TYR A 205 21.54 -12.93 6.05
CA TYR A 205 22.46 -12.73 7.18
C TYR A 205 23.78 -12.10 6.76
N SER A 206 24.29 -12.44 5.57
CA SER A 206 25.49 -11.80 5.02
C SER A 206 25.27 -10.32 4.74
N ALA A 207 24.12 -9.96 4.16
CA ALA A 207 23.74 -8.56 3.92
C ALA A 207 23.62 -7.79 5.25
N ILE A 208 22.94 -8.35 6.26
CA ILE A 208 22.85 -7.74 7.61
C ILE A 208 24.25 -7.44 8.17
N VAL A 209 25.18 -8.39 8.04
CA VAL A 209 26.55 -8.24 8.55
C VAL A 209 27.36 -7.18 7.80
N ALA A 210 27.16 -7.06 6.49
CA ALA A 210 27.86 -6.10 5.65
C ALA A 210 27.31 -4.67 5.81
N ASP A 211 25.99 -4.53 5.73
CA ASP A 211 25.33 -3.24 5.55
C ASP A 211 24.96 -2.59 6.90
N TYR A 212 24.79 -3.39 7.96
CA TYR A 212 24.37 -2.91 9.28
C TYR A 212 25.36 -3.30 10.39
N PRO A 213 26.64 -2.88 10.34
CA PRO A 213 27.68 -3.32 11.28
C PRO A 213 27.43 -2.88 12.74
N LYS A 214 26.56 -1.88 12.97
CA LYS A 214 26.16 -1.39 14.30
C LYS A 214 24.82 -1.96 14.79
N TYR A 215 24.22 -2.88 14.04
CA TYR A 215 22.95 -3.49 14.42
C TYR A 215 23.07 -4.18 15.80
N LYS A 216 22.07 -3.96 16.65
CA LYS A 216 22.09 -4.45 18.04
C LYS A 216 22.24 -5.97 18.13
N LYS A 217 21.69 -6.72 17.17
CA LYS A 217 21.74 -8.19 17.11
C LYS A 217 22.77 -8.72 16.09
N ILE A 218 23.78 -7.92 15.72
CA ILE A 218 24.79 -8.30 14.72
C ILE A 218 25.52 -9.61 15.06
N THR A 219 25.76 -9.88 16.34
CA THR A 219 26.40 -11.12 16.80
C THR A 219 25.53 -12.34 16.53
N GLU A 220 24.20 -12.21 16.68
CA GLU A 220 23.25 -13.27 16.36
C GLU A 220 23.26 -13.55 14.85
N ALA A 221 23.21 -12.52 14.01
CA ALA A 221 23.26 -12.68 12.56
C ALA A 221 24.54 -13.41 12.11
N ARG A 222 25.70 -13.04 12.68
CA ARG A 222 26.98 -13.75 12.42
C ARG A 222 26.93 -15.21 12.84
N LYS A 223 26.32 -15.52 13.99
CA LYS A 223 26.17 -16.88 14.49
C LYS A 223 25.30 -17.73 13.57
N HIS A 224 24.14 -17.21 13.16
CA HIS A 224 23.24 -17.91 12.23
C HIS A 224 23.93 -18.14 10.88
N LYS A 225 24.56 -17.11 10.30
CA LYS A 225 25.36 -17.24 9.09
C LYS A 225 26.41 -18.36 9.19
N ALA A 226 27.27 -18.31 10.20
CA ALA A 226 28.36 -19.28 10.35
C ALA A 226 27.84 -20.73 10.49
N ARG A 227 26.68 -20.89 11.16
CA ARG A 227 26.00 -22.19 11.26
C ARG A 227 25.57 -22.69 9.88
N LEU A 228 24.91 -21.84 9.09
CA LEU A 228 24.43 -22.21 7.76
C LEU A 228 25.60 -22.50 6.79
N ASP A 229 26.65 -21.69 6.81
CA ASP A 229 27.85 -21.90 5.99
C ASP A 229 28.53 -23.24 6.30
N ALA A 230 28.61 -23.61 7.59
CA ALA A 230 29.15 -24.90 8.01
C ALA A 230 28.28 -26.09 7.58
N MET A 231 26.95 -25.92 7.57
CA MET A 231 26.03 -26.96 7.09
C MET A 231 26.12 -27.15 5.57
N ALA A 232 26.34 -26.08 4.81
CA ALA A 232 26.48 -26.14 3.35
C ALA A 232 27.84 -26.71 2.89
N SER A 233 28.84 -26.73 3.77
CA SER A 233 30.19 -27.25 3.49
C SER A 233 30.35 -28.75 3.78
N ASN A 234 29.33 -29.41 4.33
CA ASN A 234 29.29 -30.85 4.62
C ASN A 234 28.40 -31.58 3.62
#